data_AF-A0A850B8Y5-F1
#
_entry.id   AF-A0A850B8Y5-F1
#
_cell.length_a   1.000
_cell.length_b   1.000
_cell.length_c   1.000
_cell.angle_alpha   90.00
_cell.angle_beta   90.00
_cell.angle_gamma   90.00
#
_symmetry.space_group_name_H-M   'P 1'
#
loop_
_entity.id
_entity.type
_entity.pdbx_description
1 polymer ?
#
loop_
_entity_poly.entity_id
_entity_poly.type
_entity_poly.pdbx_seq_one_letter_code
_entity_poly.pdbx_strand_id
1 'polypeptide(L)'
;MAMPLDSQPDGSYSSPPPMIRFDVINQAFALFQQQVGPWILIALVFGVVSLVAAMIIGMVPVVGAFLGNLPAMILMGGFYKAALKHIDGGVVAVADLFDINEFIGPLVVAGILVGIGTSIGTLLCIIPGIIAGGLWMFTQCLIVDQRSDGVVAMRTSWNALRSQWLMAGVFYLVIALLAVAGMLACGIGLLVTGPVAALSVGLLYRDFFPAGAQPAEPPFMSPGSGL
;
A
#
# COMPACT_ATOMS: atom_id res chain seq x y z
N MET A 1 51.29 -14.63 24.41
CA MET A 1 50.59 -15.26 23.27
C MET A 1 49.33 -14.45 23.02
N ALA A 2 49.35 -13.57 22.02
CA ALA A 2 48.18 -12.81 21.60
C ALA A 2 47.28 -13.72 20.78
N MET A 3 46.02 -13.86 21.20
CA MET A 3 44.96 -14.54 20.46
C MET A 3 44.56 -13.63 19.28
N PRO A 4 44.57 -14.12 18.03
CA PRO A 4 44.14 -13.31 16.89
C PRO A 4 42.62 -13.09 16.93
N LEU A 5 42.22 -11.83 16.73
CA LEU A 5 40.87 -11.42 16.36
C LEU A 5 40.55 -11.93 14.95
N ASP A 6 39.71 -12.95 14.81
CA ASP A 6 38.72 -13.02 13.73
C ASP A 6 37.84 -14.26 13.87
N SER A 7 36.61 -14.04 14.30
CA SER A 7 35.45 -14.87 13.96
C SER A 7 34.20 -14.14 14.42
N GLN A 8 34.08 -12.86 14.02
CA GLN A 8 32.72 -12.37 13.78
C GLN A 8 32.20 -13.22 12.62
N PRO A 9 31.11 -13.99 12.79
CA PRO A 9 30.42 -14.52 11.64
C PRO A 9 30.05 -13.32 10.78
N ASP A 10 30.67 -13.26 9.62
CA ASP A 10 30.36 -12.43 8.48
C ASP A 10 28.84 -12.48 8.30
N GLY A 11 28.19 -11.49 8.91
CA GLY A 11 26.75 -11.30 8.95
C GLY A 11 26.16 -10.95 7.59
N SER A 12 26.78 -11.40 6.50
CA SER A 12 26.12 -11.54 5.22
C SER A 12 25.17 -12.74 5.29
N TYR A 13 24.15 -12.64 6.15
CA TYR A 13 22.85 -13.09 5.73
C TYR A 13 22.49 -12.18 4.55
N SER A 14 22.95 -12.54 3.35
CA SER A 14 22.31 -12.12 2.13
C SER A 14 20.90 -12.67 2.24
N SER A 15 20.02 -11.90 2.90
CA SER A 15 18.59 -12.14 2.87
C SER A 15 18.26 -12.45 1.41
N PRO A 16 17.65 -13.61 1.11
CA PRO A 16 17.26 -13.94 -0.25
C PRO A 16 16.58 -12.72 -0.84
N PRO A 17 16.85 -12.38 -2.13
CA PRO A 17 16.27 -11.18 -2.72
C PRO A 17 14.77 -11.17 -2.42
N PRO A 18 14.20 -10.03 -2.00
CA PRO A 18 12.81 -9.98 -1.59
C PRO A 18 11.96 -10.50 -2.75
N MET A 19 11.21 -11.57 -2.47
CA MET A 19 10.40 -12.29 -3.45
C MET A 19 8.95 -12.20 -3.03
N ILE A 20 8.09 -12.04 -4.04
CA ILE A 20 6.65 -12.10 -3.83
C ILE A 20 6.29 -13.51 -3.37
N ARG A 21 5.80 -13.61 -2.13
CA ARG A 21 5.41 -14.85 -1.48
C ARG A 21 3.92 -14.80 -1.13
N PHE A 22 3.19 -15.86 -1.43
CA PHE A 22 1.76 -15.95 -1.13
C PHE A 22 1.49 -16.24 0.35
N ASP A 23 2.49 -16.72 1.10
CA ASP A 23 2.38 -16.99 2.54
C ASP A 23 2.02 -15.75 3.36
N VAL A 24 2.32 -14.55 2.85
CA VAL A 24 1.93 -13.27 3.47
C VAL A 24 0.41 -13.11 3.58
N ILE A 25 -0.37 -13.78 2.74
CA ILE A 25 -1.84 -13.76 2.84
C ILE A 25 -2.29 -14.52 4.09
N ASN A 26 -1.67 -15.68 4.37
CA ASN A 26 -1.94 -16.44 5.59
C ASN A 26 -1.46 -15.69 6.84
N GLN A 27 -0.29 -15.03 6.76
CA GLN A 27 0.21 -14.19 7.85
C GLN A 27 -0.67 -12.96 8.09
N ALA A 28 -1.12 -12.29 7.03
CA ALA A 28 -2.06 -11.19 7.11
C ALA A 28 -3.38 -11.60 7.76
N PHE A 29 -3.87 -12.81 7.43
CA PHE A 29 -5.06 -13.36 8.08
C PHE A 29 -4.84 -13.63 9.57
N ALA A 30 -3.68 -14.17 9.96
CA ALA A 30 -3.32 -14.36 11.35
C ALA A 30 -3.19 -13.01 12.11
N LEU A 31 -2.57 -12.00 11.49
CA LEU A 31 -2.48 -10.64 12.06
C LEU A 31 -3.85 -9.98 12.20
N PHE A 32 -4.72 -10.16 11.21
CA PHE A 32 -6.11 -9.72 11.30
C PHE A 32 -6.81 -10.37 12.50
N GLN A 33 -6.65 -11.68 12.69
CA GLN A 33 -7.22 -12.41 13.82
C GLN A 33 -6.77 -11.89 15.20
N GLN A 34 -5.57 -11.30 15.29
CA GLN A 34 -5.08 -10.69 16.55
C GLN A 34 -5.82 -9.39 16.92
N GLN A 35 -6.29 -8.61 15.94
CA GLN A 35 -6.97 -7.33 16.17
C GLN A 35 -8.25 -7.19 15.33
N VAL A 36 -9.11 -8.23 15.33
CA VAL A 36 -10.34 -8.23 14.53
C VAL A 36 -11.26 -7.06 14.86
N GLY A 37 -11.38 -6.68 16.14
CA GLY A 37 -12.25 -5.60 16.59
C GLY A 37 -11.90 -4.26 15.95
N PRO A 38 -10.68 -3.74 16.18
CA PRO A 38 -10.21 -2.51 15.54
C PRO A 38 -10.27 -2.54 14.01
N TRP A 39 -9.90 -3.67 13.38
CA TRP A 39 -9.92 -3.81 11.92
C TRP A 39 -11.33 -3.74 11.34
N ILE A 40 -12.30 -4.42 11.97
CA ILE A 40 -13.71 -4.34 11.55
C ILE A 40 -14.23 -2.91 11.74
N LEU A 41 -13.86 -2.24 12.84
CA LEU A 41 -14.28 -0.87 13.12
C LEU A 41 -13.72 0.11 12.08
N ILE A 42 -12.42 0.02 11.76
CA ILE A 42 -11.77 0.80 10.71
C ILE A 42 -12.39 0.51 9.36
N ALA A 43 -12.59 -0.76 8.98
CA ALA A 43 -13.19 -1.13 7.70
C ALA A 43 -14.62 -0.60 7.57
N LEU A 44 -15.40 -0.65 8.65
CA LEU A 44 -16.76 -0.12 8.70
C LEU A 44 -16.76 1.40 8.57
N VAL A 45 -15.91 2.11 9.34
CA VAL A 45 -15.78 3.57 9.24
C VAL A 45 -15.32 3.99 7.85
N PHE A 46 -14.31 3.32 7.30
CA PHE A 46 -13.84 3.53 5.94
C PHE A 46 -14.98 3.39 4.92
N GLY A 47 -15.74 2.29 5.00
CA GLY A 47 -16.86 2.00 4.10
C GLY A 47 -17.98 3.03 4.21
N VAL A 48 -18.40 3.38 5.42
CA VAL A 48 -19.46 4.38 5.67
C VAL A 48 -19.04 5.76 5.19
N VAL A 49 -17.84 6.21 5.56
CA VAL A 49 -17.34 7.54 5.15
C VAL A 49 -17.18 7.61 3.63
N SER A 50 -16.64 6.57 3.01
CA SER A 50 -16.47 6.52 1.54
C SER A 50 -17.82 6.51 0.82
N LEU A 51 -18.81 5.76 1.31
CA LEU A 51 -20.15 5.69 0.72
C LEU A 51 -20.90 7.02 0.85
N VAL A 52 -20.86 7.64 2.03
CA VAL A 52 -21.48 8.96 2.26
C VAL A 52 -20.81 10.02 1.37
N ALA A 53 -19.48 10.04 1.30
CA ALA A 53 -18.76 10.97 0.44
C ALA A 53 -19.10 10.75 -1.05
N ALA A 54 -19.17 9.50 -1.50
CA ALA A 54 -19.56 9.17 -2.86
C ALA A 54 -21.01 9.59 -3.17
N MET A 55 -21.94 9.46 -2.22
CA MET A 55 -23.32 9.94 -2.40
C MET A 55 -23.40 11.47 -2.53
N ILE A 56 -22.66 12.21 -1.69
CA ILE A 56 -22.66 13.68 -1.71
C ILE A 56 -22.01 14.20 -3.00
N ILE A 57 -20.82 13.70 -3.34
CA ILE A 57 -20.04 14.15 -4.51
C ILE A 57 -20.67 13.64 -5.81
N GLY A 58 -21.27 12.44 -5.78
CA GLY A 58 -21.96 11.79 -6.89
C GLY A 58 -23.23 12.51 -7.36
N MET A 59 -23.81 13.39 -6.54
CA MET A 59 -24.94 14.25 -6.95
C MET A 59 -24.56 15.27 -8.04
N VAL A 60 -23.27 15.50 -8.26
CA VAL A 60 -22.78 16.42 -9.30
C VAL A 60 -22.30 15.60 -10.51
N PRO A 61 -23.03 15.54 -11.64
CA PRO A 61 -22.80 14.54 -12.69
C PRO A 61 -21.39 14.49 -13.28
N VAL A 62 -20.74 15.65 -13.44
CA VAL A 62 -19.39 15.76 -14.03
C VAL A 62 -18.29 15.57 -12.98
N VAL A 63 -18.55 15.97 -11.74
CA VAL A 63 -17.60 15.91 -10.61
C VAL A 63 -17.64 14.53 -9.95
N GLY A 64 -18.80 13.90 -9.86
CA GLY A 64 -19.03 12.59 -9.26
C GLY A 64 -18.28 11.45 -9.94
N ALA A 65 -18.17 11.49 -11.27
CA ALA A 65 -17.50 10.43 -12.04
C ALA A 65 -15.97 10.39 -11.85
N PHE A 66 -15.34 11.54 -11.59
CA PHE A 66 -13.87 11.64 -11.46
C PHE A 66 -13.41 11.88 -10.01
N LEU A 67 -14.13 12.71 -9.25
CA LEU A 67 -13.75 13.10 -7.89
C LEU A 67 -14.49 12.29 -6.81
N GLY A 68 -15.53 11.51 -7.18
CA GLY A 68 -16.27 10.68 -6.24
C GLY A 68 -15.44 9.61 -5.53
N ASN A 69 -14.35 9.15 -6.16
CA ASN A 69 -13.42 8.17 -5.59
C ASN A 69 -12.26 8.79 -4.81
N LEU A 70 -12.03 10.11 -4.88
CA LEU A 70 -10.92 10.76 -4.17
C LEU A 70 -10.98 10.57 -2.65
N PRO A 71 -12.14 10.69 -1.97
CA PRO A 71 -12.21 10.46 -0.53
C PRO A 71 -11.74 9.05 -0.16
N ALA A 72 -12.15 8.04 -0.94
CA ALA A 72 -11.74 6.66 -0.75
C ALA A 72 -10.22 6.49 -0.97
N MET A 73 -9.63 7.15 -1.97
CA MET A 73 -8.18 7.11 -2.22
C MET A 73 -7.36 7.73 -1.08
N ILE A 74 -7.85 8.83 -0.51
CA ILE A 74 -7.21 9.52 0.62
C ILE A 74 -7.31 8.66 1.89
N LEU A 75 -8.51 8.17 2.20
CA LEU A 75 -8.76 7.26 3.33
C LEU A 75 -7.99 5.95 3.21
N MET A 76 -7.74 5.47 1.99
CA MET A 76 -6.95 4.26 1.76
C MET A 76 -5.51 4.44 2.26
N GLY A 77 -4.96 5.66 2.18
CA GLY A 77 -3.68 6.00 2.81
C GLY A 77 -3.68 5.76 4.31
N GLY A 78 -4.71 6.24 5.01
CA GLY A 78 -4.87 6.01 6.45
C GLY A 78 -5.08 4.53 6.78
N PHE A 79 -5.78 3.81 5.90
CA PHE A 79 -5.97 2.35 6.01
C PHE A 79 -4.63 1.59 5.91
N TYR A 80 -3.77 1.96 4.95
CA TYR A 80 -2.41 1.42 4.84
C TYR A 80 -1.50 1.86 6.00
N LYS A 81 -1.67 3.08 6.53
CA LYS A 81 -0.96 3.55 7.74
C LYS A 81 -1.26 2.65 8.94
N ALA A 82 -2.55 2.35 9.15
CA ALA A 82 -2.99 1.42 10.18
C ALA A 82 -2.43 0.00 9.95
N ALA A 83 -2.36 -0.46 8.69
CA ALA A 83 -1.78 -1.76 8.33
C ALA A 83 -0.29 -1.84 8.70
N LEU A 84 0.50 -0.84 8.31
CA LEU A 84 1.93 -0.79 8.60
C LEU A 84 2.19 -0.67 10.10
N LYS A 85 1.43 0.18 10.79
CA LYS A 85 1.49 0.31 12.26
C LYS A 85 1.20 -1.01 12.96
N HIS A 86 0.23 -1.80 12.49
CA HIS A 86 -0.08 -3.12 13.03
C HIS A 86 1.06 -4.12 12.82
N ILE A 87 1.64 -4.13 11.61
CA ILE A 87 2.77 -4.99 11.25
C ILE A 87 4.01 -4.65 12.07
N ASP A 88 4.24 -3.36 12.33
CA ASP A 88 5.35 -2.88 13.15
C ASP A 88 5.12 -3.09 14.67
N GLY A 89 4.02 -3.77 15.06
CA GLY A 89 3.71 -4.16 16.45
C GLY A 89 2.85 -3.15 17.23
N GLY A 90 2.31 -2.13 16.56
CA GLY A 90 1.41 -1.14 17.13
C GLY A 90 -0.05 -1.58 17.23
N VAL A 91 -0.85 -0.79 17.95
CA VAL A 91 -2.31 -0.99 18.04
C VAL A 91 -3.02 -0.16 16.98
N VAL A 92 -3.93 -0.81 16.27
CA VAL A 92 -4.76 -0.20 15.23
C VAL A 92 -5.84 0.68 15.86
N ALA A 93 -5.95 1.94 15.43
CA ALA A 93 -6.98 2.85 15.90
C ALA A 93 -7.69 3.57 14.74
N VAL A 94 -8.99 3.86 14.92
CA VAL A 94 -9.77 4.62 13.92
C VAL A 94 -9.20 6.00 13.65
N ALA A 95 -8.53 6.60 14.64
CA ALA A 95 -7.83 7.87 14.47
C ALA A 95 -6.76 7.80 13.36
N ASP A 96 -6.14 6.65 13.13
CA ASP A 96 -5.11 6.46 12.10
C ASP A 96 -5.68 6.64 10.67
N LEU A 97 -6.98 6.44 10.47
CA LEU A 97 -7.67 6.74 9.20
C LEU A 97 -7.71 8.24 8.88
N PHE A 98 -7.81 9.07 9.92
CA PHE A 98 -7.99 10.52 9.81
C PHE A 98 -6.69 11.29 10.04
N ASP A 99 -5.68 10.66 10.64
CA ASP A 99 -4.34 11.20 10.86
C ASP A 99 -3.48 11.16 9.58
N ILE A 100 -4.04 11.72 8.52
CA ILE A 100 -3.47 11.80 7.17
C ILE A 100 -3.31 13.24 6.68
N ASN A 101 -3.63 14.23 7.53
CA ASN A 101 -3.63 15.66 7.16
C ASN A 101 -2.30 16.16 6.55
N GLU A 102 -1.15 15.63 6.98
CA GLU A 102 0.16 15.97 6.39
C GLU A 102 0.40 15.34 5.01
N PHE A 103 -0.36 14.31 4.62
CA PHE A 103 -0.10 13.48 3.44
C PHE A 103 -1.15 13.63 2.33
N ILE A 104 -2.21 14.42 2.56
CA ILE A 104 -3.33 14.59 1.62
C ILE A 104 -2.84 15.01 0.23
N GLY A 105 -1.90 15.97 0.15
CA GLY A 105 -1.35 16.46 -1.12
C GLY A 105 -0.70 15.35 -1.97
N PRO A 106 0.35 14.68 -1.47
CA PRO A 106 1.01 13.58 -2.17
C PRO A 106 0.08 12.40 -2.49
N LEU A 107 -0.86 12.06 -1.59
CA LEU A 107 -1.84 11.00 -1.83
C LEU A 107 -2.82 11.32 -2.95
N VAL A 108 -3.28 12.56 -3.05
CA VAL A 108 -4.15 13.00 -4.14
C VAL A 108 -3.41 12.94 -5.47
N VAL A 109 -2.16 13.42 -5.52
CA VAL A 109 -1.34 13.35 -6.74
C VAL A 109 -1.11 11.90 -7.16
N ALA A 110 -0.68 11.04 -6.25
CA ALA A 110 -0.46 9.62 -6.54
C ALA A 110 -1.75 8.91 -6.96
N GLY A 111 -2.87 9.17 -6.27
CA GLY A 111 -4.17 8.60 -6.59
C GLY A 111 -4.65 8.99 -7.98
N ILE A 112 -4.43 10.24 -8.40
CA ILE A 112 -4.76 10.70 -9.75
C ILE A 112 -3.86 10.03 -10.79
N LEU A 113 -2.54 9.98 -10.59
CA LEU A 113 -1.63 9.37 -11.57
C LEU A 113 -1.83 7.85 -11.69
N VAL A 114 -1.98 7.15 -10.56
CA VAL A 114 -2.31 5.72 -10.54
C VAL A 114 -3.68 5.52 -11.17
N GLY A 115 -4.68 6.31 -10.79
CA GLY A 115 -6.02 6.25 -11.36
C GLY A 115 -6.01 6.40 -12.88
N ILE A 116 -5.31 7.39 -13.43
CA ILE A 116 -5.17 7.59 -14.87
C ILE A 116 -4.42 6.42 -15.52
N GLY A 117 -3.29 6.00 -14.94
CA GLY A 117 -2.47 4.92 -15.48
C GLY A 117 -3.21 3.58 -15.49
N THR A 118 -3.94 3.26 -14.43
CA THR A 118 -4.78 2.05 -14.35
C THR A 118 -5.98 2.18 -15.28
N SER A 119 -6.64 3.34 -15.38
CA SER A 119 -7.77 3.55 -16.30
C SER A 119 -7.36 3.36 -17.75
N ILE A 120 -6.24 3.96 -18.17
CA ILE A 120 -5.67 3.78 -19.52
C ILE A 120 -5.24 2.33 -19.71
N GLY A 121 -4.62 1.72 -18.69
CA GLY A 121 -4.24 0.31 -18.69
C GLY A 121 -5.44 -0.61 -18.94
N THR A 122 -6.50 -0.49 -18.16
CA THR A 122 -7.71 -1.28 -18.28
C THR A 122 -8.47 -1.00 -19.58
N LEU A 123 -8.44 0.24 -20.09
CA LEU A 123 -9.07 0.63 -21.36
C LEU A 123 -8.33 0.08 -22.59
N LEU A 124 -7.00 -0.09 -22.54
CA LEU A 124 -6.20 -0.67 -23.63
C LEU A 124 -6.19 -2.21 -23.64
N CYS A 125 -6.30 -2.88 -22.47
CA CYS A 125 -6.57 -4.32 -22.30
C CYS A 125 -6.58 -4.65 -20.79
N ILE A 126 -7.30 -5.67 -20.33
CA ILE A 126 -7.32 -6.05 -18.89
C ILE A 126 -5.91 -6.41 -18.37
N ILE A 127 -5.07 -7.01 -19.23
CA ILE A 127 -3.73 -7.50 -18.88
C ILE A 127 -2.75 -6.38 -18.45
N PRO A 128 -2.52 -5.29 -19.24
CA PRO A 128 -1.64 -4.19 -18.82
C PRO A 128 -2.15 -3.48 -17.57
N GLY A 129 -3.47 -3.41 -17.34
CA GLY A 129 -4.03 -2.86 -16.11
C GLY A 129 -3.64 -3.66 -14.86
N ILE A 130 -3.67 -4.99 -14.93
CA ILE A 130 -3.25 -5.88 -13.83
C ILE A 130 -1.75 -5.77 -13.57
N ILE A 131 -0.94 -5.72 -14.64
CA ILE A 131 0.51 -5.57 -14.51
C ILE A 131 0.84 -4.22 -13.87
N ALA A 132 0.29 -3.11 -14.38
CA ALA A 132 0.50 -1.79 -13.82
C ALA A 132 0.05 -1.70 -12.35
N GLY A 133 -1.11 -2.28 -12.01
CA GLY A 133 -1.61 -2.36 -10.64
C GLY A 133 -0.66 -3.11 -9.71
N GLY A 134 -0.12 -4.24 -10.16
CA GLY A 134 0.91 -4.98 -9.42
C GLY A 134 2.18 -4.17 -9.23
N LEU A 135 2.70 -3.52 -10.27
CA LEU A 135 3.94 -2.71 -10.17
C LEU A 135 3.79 -1.45 -9.31
N TRP A 136 2.57 -0.92 -9.14
CA TRP A 136 2.31 0.27 -8.32
C TRP A 136 1.70 -0.03 -6.95
N MET A 137 1.54 -1.30 -6.59
CA MET A 137 0.96 -1.74 -5.32
C MET A 137 1.65 -1.14 -4.09
N PHE A 138 2.98 -0.94 -4.11
CA PHE A 138 3.70 -0.36 -2.97
C PHE A 138 3.63 1.17 -2.90
N THR A 139 3.15 1.85 -3.95
CA THR A 139 3.13 3.32 -4.02
C THR A 139 2.46 3.95 -2.81
N GLN A 140 1.32 3.41 -2.36
CA GLN A 140 0.62 3.94 -1.19
C GLN A 140 1.37 3.69 0.12
N CYS A 141 2.01 2.53 0.27
CA CYS A 141 2.85 2.24 1.43
C CYS A 141 4.07 3.15 1.49
N LEU A 142 4.74 3.40 0.34
CA LEU A 142 5.88 4.31 0.21
C LEU A 142 5.52 5.76 0.62
N ILE A 143 4.37 6.27 0.16
CA ILE A 143 3.92 7.63 0.52
C ILE A 143 3.66 7.74 2.02
N VAL A 144 3.04 6.73 2.61
CA VAL A 144 2.63 6.73 4.01
C VAL A 144 3.81 6.50 4.96
N ASP A 145 4.69 5.55 4.63
CA ASP A 145 5.84 5.15 5.45
C ASP A 145 7.03 6.12 5.28
N GLN A 146 7.34 6.51 4.04
CA GLN A 146 8.55 7.26 3.72
C GLN A 146 8.29 8.74 3.41
N ARG A 147 7.03 9.20 3.45
CA ARG A 147 6.63 10.57 3.09
C ARG A 147 7.11 11.01 1.69
N SER A 148 7.40 10.06 0.80
CA SER A 148 7.92 10.33 -0.54
C SER A 148 6.85 10.94 -1.45
N ASP A 149 7.26 11.86 -2.33
CA ASP A 149 6.39 12.40 -3.38
C ASP A 149 5.76 11.30 -4.22
N GLY A 150 4.49 11.47 -4.63
CA GLY A 150 3.74 10.43 -5.35
C GLY A 150 4.45 9.89 -6.59
N VAL A 151 5.15 10.75 -7.34
CA VAL A 151 5.93 10.37 -8.52
C VAL A 151 7.18 9.55 -8.15
N VAL A 152 7.85 9.94 -7.07
CA VAL A 152 9.03 9.23 -6.54
C VAL A 152 8.60 7.85 -6.04
N ALA A 153 7.51 7.80 -5.26
CA ALA A 153 6.92 6.56 -4.76
C ALA A 153 6.54 5.58 -5.89
N MET A 154 5.91 6.08 -6.97
CA MET A 154 5.57 5.24 -8.13
C MET A 154 6.81 4.69 -8.83
N ARG A 155 7.85 5.51 -9.03
CA ARG A 155 9.11 5.05 -9.64
C ARG A 155 9.81 4.03 -8.77
N THR A 156 9.83 4.23 -7.46
CA THR A 156 10.42 3.30 -6.49
C THR A 156 9.68 1.97 -6.47
N SER A 157 8.33 2.00 -6.41
CA SER A 157 7.50 0.80 -6.53
C SER A 157 7.75 0.05 -7.84
N TRP A 158 7.75 0.79 -8.97
CA TRP A 158 8.00 0.19 -10.28
C TRP A 158 9.37 -0.49 -10.35
N ASN A 159 10.42 0.16 -9.85
CA ASN A 159 11.77 -0.39 -9.87
C ASN A 159 11.93 -1.59 -8.93
N ALA A 160 11.21 -1.62 -7.81
CA ALA A 160 11.21 -2.75 -6.90
C ALA A 160 10.52 -3.99 -7.51
N LEU A 161 9.36 -3.81 -8.14
CA LEU A 161 8.56 -4.93 -8.66
C LEU A 161 8.84 -5.30 -10.13
N ARG A 162 9.51 -4.47 -10.92
CA ARG A 162 9.77 -4.78 -12.35
C ARG A 162 10.55 -6.07 -12.57
N SER A 163 11.40 -6.46 -11.62
CA SER A 163 12.18 -7.71 -11.68
C SER A 163 11.27 -8.95 -11.57
N GLN A 164 10.09 -8.80 -10.94
CA GLN A 164 9.11 -9.85 -10.67
C GLN A 164 7.72 -9.46 -11.18
N TRP A 165 7.65 -8.73 -12.30
CA TRP A 165 6.42 -8.16 -12.84
C TRP A 165 5.29 -9.18 -13.02
N LEU A 166 5.64 -10.43 -13.37
CA LEU A 166 4.67 -11.52 -13.56
C LEU A 166 4.08 -11.98 -12.22
N MET A 167 4.93 -12.15 -11.19
CA MET A 167 4.48 -12.50 -9.84
C MET A 167 3.70 -11.35 -9.20
N ALA A 168 4.10 -10.10 -9.45
CA ALA A 168 3.37 -8.90 -9.01
C ALA A 168 1.98 -8.83 -9.62
N GLY A 169 1.88 -9.08 -10.93
CA GLY A 169 0.60 -9.16 -11.63
C GLY A 169 -0.29 -10.28 -11.10
N VAL A 170 0.26 -11.49 -10.88
CA VAL A 170 -0.50 -12.62 -10.32
C VAL A 170 -0.96 -12.33 -8.89
N PHE A 171 -0.10 -11.77 -8.04
CA PHE A 171 -0.47 -11.40 -6.67
C PHE A 171 -1.58 -10.34 -6.65
N TYR A 172 -1.46 -9.31 -7.49
CA TYR A 172 -2.50 -8.30 -7.67
C TYR A 172 -3.82 -8.93 -8.16
N LEU A 173 -3.75 -9.87 -9.09
CA LEU A 173 -4.91 -10.62 -9.58
C LEU A 173 -5.56 -11.43 -8.45
N VAL A 174 -4.78 -12.09 -7.58
CA VAL A 174 -5.30 -12.82 -6.42
C VAL A 174 -6.02 -11.87 -5.45
N ILE A 175 -5.42 -10.71 -5.14
CA ILE A 175 -6.07 -9.69 -4.31
C ILE A 175 -7.36 -9.18 -4.98
N ALA A 176 -7.34 -8.93 -6.29
CA ALA A 176 -8.50 -8.49 -7.02
C ALA A 176 -9.63 -9.54 -7.00
N LEU A 177 -9.30 -10.83 -7.15
CA LEU A 177 -10.26 -11.92 -7.03
C LEU A 177 -10.82 -12.03 -5.60
N LEU A 178 -9.99 -11.85 -4.57
CA LEU A 178 -10.44 -11.80 -3.17
C LEU A 178 -11.39 -10.63 -2.93
N ALA A 179 -11.12 -9.47 -3.53
CA ALA A 179 -12.00 -8.31 -3.46
C ALA A 179 -13.34 -8.57 -4.16
N VAL A 180 -13.33 -9.18 -5.35
CA VAL A 180 -14.55 -9.57 -6.08
C VAL A 180 -15.34 -10.62 -5.30
N ALA A 181 -14.68 -11.63 -4.74
CA ALA A 181 -15.31 -12.63 -3.88
C ALA A 181 -15.92 -11.98 -2.62
N GLY A 182 -15.23 -11.01 -2.02
CA GLY A 182 -15.74 -10.23 -0.89
C GLY A 182 -16.97 -9.38 -1.23
N MET A 183 -17.01 -8.85 -2.46
CA MET A 183 -18.17 -8.12 -2.99
C MET A 183 -19.36 -9.05 -3.23
N LEU A 184 -19.13 -10.23 -3.81
CA LEU A 184 -20.15 -11.25 -4.05
C LEU A 184 -20.73 -11.80 -2.73
N ALA A 185 -19.94 -11.81 -1.65
CA ALA A 185 -20.37 -12.17 -0.29
C ALA A 185 -21.15 -11.03 0.42
N CYS A 186 -21.98 -10.29 -0.32
CA CYS A 186 -22.85 -9.21 0.16
C CYS A 186 -22.14 -8.10 0.96
N GLY A 187 -20.87 -7.82 0.67
CA GLY A 187 -20.10 -6.76 1.35
C GLY A 187 -19.61 -7.11 2.76
N ILE A 188 -20.11 -8.18 3.38
CA ILE A 188 -19.57 -8.70 4.64
C ILE A 188 -18.17 -9.28 4.39
N GLY A 189 -17.98 -9.93 3.24
CA GLY A 189 -16.67 -10.40 2.81
C GLY A 189 -15.65 -9.27 2.68
N LEU A 190 -16.06 -8.08 2.22
CA LEU A 190 -15.20 -6.89 2.11
C LEU A 190 -14.66 -6.39 3.45
N LEU A 191 -15.41 -6.56 4.54
CA LEU A 191 -14.95 -6.18 5.88
C LEU A 191 -13.77 -7.02 6.37
N VAL A 192 -13.61 -8.24 5.83
CA VAL A 192 -12.51 -9.15 6.15
C VAL A 192 -11.43 -9.09 5.08
N THR A 193 -11.81 -9.14 3.80
CA THR A 193 -10.85 -9.14 2.69
C THR A 193 -10.11 -7.82 2.53
N GLY A 194 -10.73 -6.68 2.89
CA GLY A 194 -10.07 -5.37 2.87
C GLY A 194 -8.86 -5.30 3.80
N PRO A 195 -9.02 -5.51 5.12
CA PRO A 195 -7.91 -5.58 6.08
C PRO A 195 -6.84 -6.58 5.68
N VAL A 196 -7.24 -7.80 5.30
CA VAL A 196 -6.30 -8.87 4.92
C VAL A 196 -5.51 -8.48 3.68
N ALA A 197 -6.13 -7.86 2.68
CA ALA A 197 -5.42 -7.38 1.50
C ALA A 197 -4.41 -6.29 1.87
N ALA A 198 -4.80 -5.28 2.65
CA ALA A 198 -3.89 -4.22 3.06
C ALA A 198 -2.71 -4.72 3.91
N LEU A 199 -2.97 -5.66 4.83
CA LEU A 199 -1.92 -6.32 5.62
C LEU A 199 -1.02 -7.18 4.74
N SER A 200 -1.55 -7.89 3.75
CA SER A 200 -0.74 -8.70 2.83
C SER A 200 0.22 -7.82 2.02
N VAL A 201 -0.29 -6.70 1.51
CA VAL A 201 0.51 -5.70 0.78
C VAL A 201 1.52 -5.04 1.71
N GLY A 202 1.15 -4.71 2.95
CA GLY A 202 2.04 -4.12 3.94
C GLY A 202 3.18 -5.06 4.36
N LEU A 203 2.89 -6.36 4.51
CA LEU A 203 3.90 -7.38 4.83
C LEU A 203 4.89 -7.54 3.68
N LEU A 204 4.40 -7.65 2.45
CA LEU A 204 5.26 -7.62 1.26
C LEU A 204 6.07 -6.33 1.19
N TYR A 205 5.46 -5.19 1.48
CA TYR A 205 6.18 -3.93 1.50
C TYR A 205 7.32 -3.96 2.51
N ARG A 206 7.13 -4.49 3.73
CA ARG A 206 8.20 -4.64 4.73
C ARG A 206 9.26 -5.68 4.35
N ASP A 207 8.91 -6.71 3.59
CA ASP A 207 9.88 -7.65 3.02
C ASP A 207 10.81 -6.96 2.01
N PHE A 208 10.28 -6.05 1.19
CA PHE A 208 11.04 -5.27 0.22
C PHE A 208 11.72 -4.02 0.82
N PHE A 209 11.13 -3.43 1.86
CA PHE A 209 11.56 -2.20 2.54
C PHE A 209 11.48 -2.38 4.07
N PRO A 210 12.50 -3.01 4.70
CA PRO A 210 12.52 -3.24 6.14
C PRO A 210 12.39 -1.94 6.94
N ALA A 211 11.72 -1.99 8.10
CA ALA A 211 11.56 -0.82 8.97
C ALA A 211 12.94 -0.25 9.37
N GLY A 212 13.19 1.02 8.99
CA GLY A 212 14.48 1.69 9.20
C GLY A 212 15.42 1.71 7.99
N ALA A 213 15.11 0.99 6.91
CA ALA A 213 15.79 1.15 5.62
C ALA A 213 15.16 2.32 4.85
N GLN A 214 15.53 3.56 5.22
CA GLN A 214 15.34 4.70 4.32
C GLN A 214 15.96 4.31 2.96
N PRO A 215 15.22 4.35 1.84
CA PRO A 215 15.89 4.32 0.56
C PRO A 215 16.79 5.55 0.55
N ALA A 216 18.08 5.28 0.32
CA ALA A 216 19.12 6.30 0.20
C ALA A 216 18.53 7.51 -0.52
N GLU A 217 18.45 8.62 0.20
CA GLU A 217 18.05 9.92 -0.32
C GLU A 217 18.67 10.05 -1.71
N PRO A 218 17.88 10.02 -2.80
CA PRO A 218 18.46 10.31 -4.10
C PRO A 218 19.15 11.66 -3.94
N PRO A 219 20.41 11.82 -4.38
CA PRO A 219 21.15 13.07 -4.26
C PRO A 219 20.50 14.09 -5.20
N PHE A 220 19.31 14.56 -4.85
CA PHE A 220 18.80 15.83 -5.27
C PHE A 220 19.68 16.81 -4.53
N MET A 221 20.67 17.30 -5.27
CA MET A 221 21.45 18.46 -4.93
C MET A 221 20.55 19.45 -4.20
N SER A 222 20.79 19.61 -2.89
CA SER A 222 20.45 20.84 -2.20
C SER A 222 20.92 21.98 -3.11
N PRO A 223 20.03 22.84 -3.64
CA PRO A 223 20.46 24.08 -4.24
C PRO A 223 21.21 24.80 -3.13
N GLY A 224 22.52 24.96 -3.32
CA GLY A 224 23.48 25.24 -2.27
C GLY A 224 22.96 26.22 -1.21
N SER A 225 22.92 25.75 0.03
CA SER A 225 23.21 26.60 1.18
C SER A 225 24.67 27.04 1.06
N GLY A 226 24.91 28.08 0.26
CA GLY A 226 26.22 28.61 -0.03
C GLY A 226 26.11 30.09 -0.42
N LEU A 227 26.18 30.92 0.62
CA LEU A 227 26.52 32.35 0.62
C LEU A 227 25.47 33.32 0.10
#